data_AF-A0AAU8FYG5-F1
#
_entry.id   AF-A0AAU8FYG5-F1
#
_cell.length_a   1.000
_cell.length_b   1.000
_cell.length_c   1.000
_cell.angle_alpha   90.00
_cell.angle_beta   90.00
_cell.angle_gamma   90.00
#
_symmetry.space_group_name_H-M   'P 1'
#
loop_
_entity.id
_entity.type
_entity.pdbx_description
1 polymer ?
#
loop_
_entity_poly.entity_id
_entity_poly.type
_entity_poly.pdbx_seq_one_letter_code
_entity_poly.pdbx_strand_id
1 'polypeptide(L)'
;MVQVQVRLCDVCRERDKETPAEQYRVSSRGRTAEVDLCEEHSVALEELLSKFEMTTSRRRRQDLTSRVTTLEDIEREKRERKQSTKDPKPS
;
A
#
# COMPACT_ATOMS: atom_id res chain seq x y z
N MET A 1 15.88 17.83 40.15
CA MET A 1 16.90 17.62 39.10
C MET A 1 16.19 17.63 37.76
N VAL A 2 16.61 18.48 36.83
CA VAL A 2 16.00 18.57 35.49
C VAL A 2 16.86 17.76 34.53
N GLN A 3 16.24 16.89 33.74
CA GLN A 3 16.92 16.06 32.75
C GLN A 3 16.61 16.61 31.36
N VAL A 4 17.65 16.98 30.60
CA VAL A 4 17.52 17.49 29.24
C VAL A 4 17.85 16.36 28.27
N GLN A 5 16.90 15.99 27.41
CA GLN A 5 17.08 14.98 26.38
C GLN A 5 17.21 15.67 25.02
N VAL A 6 18.37 15.53 24.38
CA VAL A 6 18.64 16.07 23.04
C VAL A 6 18.54 14.93 22.03
N ARG A 7 17.68 15.08 21.02
CA ARG A 7 17.56 14.15 19.89
C ARG A 7 18.35 14.69 18.71
N LEU A 8 19.16 13.84 18.11
CA LEU A 8 20.02 14.19 16.98
C LEU A 8 19.52 13.48 15.74
N CYS A 9 19.62 14.16 14.59
CA CYS A 9 19.33 13.50 13.33
C CYS A 9 20.38 12.40 13.08
N ASP A 10 19.95 11.17 12.85
CA ASP A 10 20.83 10.02 12.60
C ASP A 10 21.68 10.16 11.33
N VAL A 11 21.24 11.02 10.40
CA VAL A 11 21.88 11.29 9.10
C VAL A 11 22.94 12.38 9.24
N CYS A 12 22.57 13.60 9.69
CA CYS A 12 23.51 14.71 9.85
C CYS A 12 24.45 14.51 11.04
N ARG A 13 23.92 14.00 12.15
CA ARG A 13 24.56 13.94 13.48
C ARG A 13 25.06 15.30 14.00
N GLU A 14 24.56 16.39 13.44
CA GLU A 14 24.87 17.75 13.85
C GLU A 14 24.08 18.10 15.12
N ARG A 15 24.80 18.52 16.17
CA ARG A 15 24.21 18.92 17.46
C ARG A 15 23.71 20.35 17.47
N ASP A 16 24.30 21.19 16.62
CA ASP A 16 24.09 22.64 16.62
C ASP A 16 22.99 23.07 15.65
N LYS A 17 22.27 22.12 15.03
CA LYS A 17 21.09 22.46 14.24
C LYS A 17 19.99 22.98 15.14
N GLU A 18 19.44 24.13 14.76
CA GLU A 18 18.31 24.76 15.45
C GLU A 18 17.04 23.91 15.35
N THR A 19 16.94 23.06 14.32
CA THR A 19 15.81 22.17 14.12
C THR A 19 15.99 20.85 14.90
N PRO A 20 15.11 20.55 15.87
CA PRO A 20 15.15 19.30 16.60
C PRO A 20 14.83 18.11 15.68
N ALA A 21 15.44 16.96 15.95
CA ALA A 21 15.11 15.74 15.23
C ALA A 21 13.78 15.14 15.73
N GLU A 22 12.92 14.77 14.78
CA GLU A 22 11.69 14.02 15.03
C GLU A 22 11.92 12.52 14.85
N GLN A 23 11.21 11.70 15.64
CA GLN A 23 11.38 10.26 15.62
C GLN A 23 10.36 9.61 14.68
N TYR A 24 10.86 8.87 13.70
CA TYR A 24 10.07 8.12 12.74
C TYR A 24 10.21 6.62 12.99
N ARG A 25 9.11 5.89 12.81
CA ARG A 25 9.09 4.42 12.87
C ARG A 25 8.84 3.84 11.49
N VAL A 26 9.87 3.27 10.88
CA VAL A 26 9.80 2.68 9.54
C VAL A 26 9.64 1.18 9.65
N SER A 27 8.60 0.63 9.02
CA SER A 27 8.30 -0.81 9.01
C SER A 27 8.44 -1.39 7.60
N SER A 28 9.26 -2.42 7.43
CA SER A 28 9.45 -3.09 6.14
C SER A 28 9.80 -4.56 6.33
N ARG A 29 9.16 -5.45 5.56
CA ARG A 29 9.39 -6.92 5.56
C ARG A 29 9.38 -7.54 6.97
N GLY A 30 8.46 -7.10 7.82
CA GLY A 30 8.33 -7.59 9.20
C GLY A 30 9.38 -7.09 10.18
N ARG A 31 10.25 -6.16 9.76
CA ARG A 31 11.22 -5.47 10.62
C ARG A 31 10.76 -4.04 10.84
N THR A 32 11.02 -3.52 12.04
CA THR A 32 10.75 -2.13 12.40
C THR A 32 12.06 -1.46 12.83
N ALA A 33 12.33 -0.27 12.33
CA ALA A 33 13.43 0.57 12.76
C ALA A 33 12.87 1.92 13.25
N GLU A 34 13.50 2.46 14.29
CA GLU A 34 13.25 3.83 14.77
C GLU A 34 14.43 4.68 14.32
N VAL A 35 14.15 5.83 13.72
CA VAL A 35 15.16 6.76 13.21
C VAL A 35 14.77 8.19 13.59
N ASP A 36 15.74 8.98 14.02
CA ASP A 36 15.55 10.40 14.34
C ASP A 36 16.02 11.24 13.13
N LEU A 37 15.15 12.10 12.58
CA LEU A 37 15.43 12.89 11.38
C LEU A 37 15.12 14.38 11.59
N CYS A 38 15.97 15.26 11.08
CA CYS A 38 15.64 16.68 10.97
C CYS A 38 14.71 16.93 9.77
N GLU A 39 14.08 18.11 9.73
CA GLU A 39 13.11 18.52 8.69
C GLU A 39 13.58 18.25 7.26
N GLU A 40 14.83 18.60 6.93
CA GLU A 40 15.37 18.38 5.58
C GLU A 40 15.41 16.89 5.19
N HIS A 41 15.70 16.01 6.15
CA HIS A 41 15.82 14.57 5.91
C HIS A 41 14.49 13.84 6.05
N SER A 42 13.55 14.35 6.84
CA SER A 42 12.20 13.80 6.89
C SER A 42 11.46 14.00 5.58
N VAL A 43 11.64 15.15 4.90
CA VAL A 43 11.04 15.39 3.56
C VAL A 43 11.44 14.30 2.57
N ALA A 44 12.73 13.95 2.52
CA ALA A 44 13.20 12.87 1.63
C ALA A 44 12.58 11.51 1.98
N LEU A 45 12.38 11.21 3.27
CA LEU A 45 11.71 10.00 3.73
C LEU A 45 10.23 9.99 3.32
N GLU A 46 9.52 11.08 3.52
CA GLU A 46 8.10 11.23 3.17
C GLU A 46 7.85 11.10 1.67
N GLU A 47 8.71 11.70 0.84
CA GLU A 47 8.63 11.55 -0.61
C GLU A 47 8.82 10.10 -1.06
N LEU A 48 9.77 9.38 -0.45
CA LEU A 48 9.99 7.97 -0.74
C LEU A 48 8.76 7.15 -0.35
N LEU A 49 8.22 7.35 0.85
CA LEU A 49 7.03 6.64 1.33
C LEU A 49 5.80 6.92 0.46
N SER A 50 5.59 8.17 0.07
CA SER A 50 4.48 8.59 -0.80
C SER A 50 4.51 7.90 -2.16
N LYS A 51 5.71 7.70 -2.75
CA LYS A 51 5.89 6.96 -4.00
C LYS A 51 5.47 5.49 -3.86
N PHE A 52 5.75 4.86 -2.72
CA PHE A 52 5.35 3.46 -2.48
C PHE A 52 3.84 3.31 -2.27
N GLU A 53 3.17 4.22 -1.55
CA GLU A 53 1.71 4.17 -1.34
C GLU A 53 0.94 4.20 -2.66
N MET A 54 1.38 5.03 -3.62
CA MET A 54 0.77 5.12 -4.95
C MET A 54 0.81 3.79 -5.73
N THR A 55 1.82 2.95 -5.50
CA THR A 55 1.91 1.63 -6.17
C THR A 55 0.99 0.58 -5.56
N THR A 56 0.71 0.66 -4.26
CA THR A 56 -0.19 -0.26 -3.57
C THR A 56 -1.67 0.05 -3.78
N SER A 57 -2.01 1.32 -4.08
CA SER A 57 -3.41 1.74 -4.25
C SER A 57 -4.06 1.27 -5.57
N ARG A 58 -3.27 0.85 -6.58
CA ARG A 58 -3.83 0.30 -7.84
C ARG A 58 -4.28 -1.16 -7.79
N ARG A 59 -4.05 -1.89 -6.69
CA ARG A 59 -4.40 -3.33 -6.61
C ARG A 59 -5.47 -3.68 -5.57
N ARG A 60 -6.31 -2.71 -5.16
CA ARG A 60 -7.38 -3.01 -4.19
C ARG A 60 -8.69 -2.27 -4.47
N ARG A 61 -9.24 -2.46 -5.68
CA ARG A 61 -10.67 -2.21 -5.94
C ARG A 61 -11.13 -2.89 -7.23
N GLN A 62 -10.94 -4.20 -7.33
CA GLN A 62 -11.77 -5.02 -8.20
C GLN A 62 -12.33 -6.16 -7.36
N ASP A 63 -13.66 -6.18 -7.33
CA ASP A 63 -14.56 -7.24 -6.88
C ASP A 63 -14.49 -7.74 -5.43
N LEU A 64 -15.24 -7.06 -4.57
CA LEU A 64 -15.92 -7.69 -3.42
C LEU A 64 -17.45 -7.64 -3.56
N THR A 65 -17.97 -7.41 -4.77
CA THR A 65 -19.30 -7.86 -5.19
C THR A 65 -19.15 -9.24 -5.80
N SER A 66 -18.62 -10.18 -5.02
CA SER A 66 -18.75 -11.61 -5.32
C SER A 66 -20.24 -11.92 -5.41
N ARG A 67 -20.78 -11.91 -6.64
CA ARG A 67 -22.09 -12.46 -6.92
C ARG A 67 -22.09 -13.87 -6.36
N VAL A 68 -22.94 -14.13 -5.37
CA VAL A 68 -23.24 -15.49 -4.93
C VAL A 68 -23.93 -16.16 -6.11
N THR A 69 -23.16 -16.90 -6.91
CA THR A 69 -23.71 -17.69 -8.00
C THR A 69 -24.40 -18.90 -7.40
N THR A 70 -25.72 -18.99 -7.55
CA THR A 70 -26.49 -20.14 -7.10
C THR A 70 -26.28 -21.32 -8.05
N LEU A 71 -26.56 -22.54 -7.59
CA LEU A 71 -26.48 -23.73 -8.46
C LEU A 71 -27.38 -23.61 -9.70
N GLU A 72 -28.53 -22.94 -9.57
CA GLU A 72 -29.45 -22.67 -10.68
C GLU A 72 -28.83 -21.75 -11.76
N ASP A 73 -28.02 -20.77 -11.35
CA ASP A 73 -27.30 -19.88 -12.27
C ASP A 73 -26.24 -20.65 -13.08
N ILE A 74 -25.55 -21.60 -12.45
CA ILE A 74 -24.53 -22.44 -13.10
C ILE A 74 -25.18 -23.38 -14.14
N GLU A 75 -26.34 -23.96 -13.82
CA GLU A 75 -27.06 -24.81 -14.75
C GLU A 75 -27.62 -24.04 -15.95
N ARG A 76 -28.05 -22.78 -15.75
CA ARG A 76 -28.51 -21.90 -16.83
C ARG A 76 -27.37 -21.56 -17.79
N GLU A 77 -26.22 -21.12 -17.29
CA GLU A 77 -25.06 -20.77 -18.14
C GLU A 77 -24.56 -21.98 -18.96
N LYS A 78 -24.58 -23.18 -18.35
CA LYS A 78 -24.22 -24.42 -19.06
C LYS A 78 -25.18 -24.77 -20.20
N ARG A 79 -26.46 -24.40 -20.11
CA ARG A 79 -27.44 -24.62 -21.19
C ARG A 79 -27.23 -23.63 -22.34
N GLU A 80 -26.99 -22.37 -22.02
CA GLU A 80 -26.76 -21.31 -23.02
C GLU A 80 -25.49 -21.58 -23.84
N ARG A 81 -24.39 -21.99 -23.21
CA ARG A 81 -23.14 -22.37 -23.90
C ARG A 81 -23.29 -23.59 -24.82
N LYS A 82 -24.22 -24.50 -24.52
CA LYS A 82 -24.50 -25.68 -25.36
C LYS A 82 -25.43 -25.35 -26.54
N GLN A 83 -26.14 -24.23 -26.47
CA GLN A 83 -27.09 -23.79 -27.49
C GLN A 83 -26.40 -22.93 -28.56
N SER A 84 -25.41 -22.11 -28.17
CA SER A 84 -24.65 -21.27 -29.11
C SER A 84 -23.72 -22.02 -30.07
N THR A 85 -23.50 -23.32 -29.85
CA THR A 85 -22.74 -24.19 -30.78
C THR A 85 -23.63 -24.97 -31.74
N LYS A 86 -24.94 -24.69 -31.77
CA LYS A 86 -25.93 -25.43 -32.58
C LYS A 86 -26.61 -24.59 -33.66
N ASP A 87 -26.13 -23.41 -33.99
CA ASP A 87 -26.64 -22.69 -35.17
C ASP A 87 -25.95 -23.21 -36.45
N PRO A 88 -26.63 -24.00 -37.32
CA PRO A 88 -26.14 -24.26 -38.66
C PRO A 88 -26.24 -22.97 -39.47
N LYS A 89 -25.12 -22.65 -40.13
CA LYS A 89 -24.99 -21.59 -41.13
C LYS A 89 -26.16 -21.65 -42.13
N PRO A 90 -26.97 -20.58 -42.30
CA PRO A 90 -28.00 -20.57 -43.34
C PRO A 90 -27.31 -20.48 -44.71
N SER A 91 -27.72 -21.39 -45.61
CA SER A 91 -27.34 -21.46 -47.02
C SER A 91 -27.85 -20.28 -47.83
#